data_AF-A0A197JIH8-F1
#
_entry.id   AF-A0A197JIH8-F1
#
_cell.length_a   1.000
_cell.length_b   1.000
_cell.length_c   1.000
_cell.angle_alpha   90.00
_cell.angle_beta   90.00
_cell.angle_gamma   90.00
#
_symmetry.space_group_name_H-M   'P 1'
#
loop_
_entity.id
_entity.type
_entity.pdbx_description
1 polymer ?
#
loop_
_entity_poly.entity_id
_entity_poly.type
_entity_poly.pdbx_seq_one_letter_code
_entity_poly.pdbx_strand_id
1 'polypeptide(L)'
;PRCTMATILTGPFTTGLVFIPRVPILTTDDKSSPIIFKRRQSPVRLAFAMTINKSQGQTLENVRFNLPTPEFTLGQLYVTLSRCTDEKNL
;
A
#
# COMPACT_ATOMS: atom_id res chain seq x y z
N PRO A 1 -21.84 10.97 -10.58
CA PRO A 1 -21.24 9.63 -10.34
C PRO A 1 -19.71 9.64 -10.59
N ARG A 2 -18.87 9.53 -9.55
CA ARG A 2 -17.39 9.61 -9.68
C ARG A 2 -16.72 8.31 -9.22
N CYS A 3 -16.97 7.22 -9.94
CA CYS A 3 -16.29 5.94 -9.81
C CYS A 3 -15.24 5.79 -10.92
N THR A 4 -14.14 5.09 -10.65
CA THR A 4 -13.19 4.68 -11.68
C THR A 4 -13.52 3.26 -12.12
N MET A 5 -13.63 3.04 -13.42
CA MET A 5 -13.82 1.70 -13.99
C MET A 5 -12.44 1.06 -14.19
N ALA A 6 -12.28 -0.18 -13.74
CA ALA A 6 -11.03 -0.94 -13.88
C ALA A 6 -11.34 -2.39 -14.23
N THR A 7 -10.39 -3.04 -14.89
CA THR A 7 -10.45 -4.47 -15.23
C THR A 7 -9.42 -5.22 -14.41
N ILE A 8 -9.81 -6.34 -13.81
CA ILE A 8 -8.90 -7.20 -13.07
C ILE A 8 -8.09 -8.03 -14.09
N LEU A 9 -6.77 -7.88 -14.07
CA LEU A 9 -5.85 -8.57 -14.98
C LEU A 9 -5.39 -9.93 -14.44
N THR A 10 -5.43 -10.15 -13.12
CA THR A 10 -4.89 -11.35 -12.47
C THR A 10 -5.76 -11.79 -11.28
N GLY A 11 -5.71 -13.09 -10.95
CA GLY A 11 -6.42 -13.69 -9.82
C GLY A 11 -7.76 -14.37 -10.20
N PRO A 12 -8.53 -14.83 -9.20
CA PRO A 12 -9.73 -15.64 -9.44
C PRO A 12 -10.88 -14.87 -10.12
N PHE A 13 -10.84 -13.53 -10.12
CA PHE A 13 -11.85 -12.65 -10.73
C PHE A 13 -11.33 -11.95 -12.00
N THR A 14 -10.35 -12.55 -12.68
CA THR A 14 -9.77 -12.01 -13.93
C THR A 14 -10.87 -11.82 -14.97
N THR A 15 -10.83 -10.71 -15.71
CA THR A 15 -11.84 -10.24 -16.71
C THR A 15 -13.08 -9.52 -16.17
N GLY A 16 -13.31 -9.52 -14.85
CA GLY A 16 -14.40 -8.74 -14.25
C GLY A 16 -14.18 -7.23 -14.37
N LEU A 17 -15.15 -6.51 -14.94
CA LEU A 17 -15.25 -5.06 -14.84
C LEU A 17 -15.65 -4.69 -13.42
N VAL A 18 -14.82 -3.90 -12.74
CA VAL A 18 -15.04 -3.47 -11.35
C VAL A 18 -15.07 -1.96 -11.27
N PHE A 19 -16.00 -1.46 -10.46
CA PHE A 19 -16.10 -0.04 -10.13
C PHE A 19 -15.40 0.24 -8.81
N ILE A 20 -14.41 1.13 -8.84
CA ILE A 20 -13.69 1.59 -7.66
C ILE A 20 -14.30 2.92 -7.21
N PRO A 21 -14.98 2.96 -6.05
CA PRO A 21 -15.58 4.20 -5.55
C PRO A 21 -14.49 5.15 -5.02
N ARG A 22 -14.71 6.45 -5.19
CA ARG A 22 -13.89 7.47 -4.50
C ARG A 22 -14.38 7.67 -3.08
N VAL A 23 -13.62 7.19 -2.10
CA VAL A 23 -13.93 7.30 -0.68
C VAL A 23 -13.42 8.65 -0.14
N PRO A 24 -14.29 9.45 0.51
CA PRO A 24 -13.85 10.61 1.28
C PRO A 24 -13.31 10.16 2.64
N ILE A 25 -12.06 10.50 2.93
CA ILE A 25 -11.44 10.36 4.24
C ILE A 25 -11.46 11.74 4.89
N LEU A 26 -12.14 11.86 6.01
CA LEU A 26 -12.09 13.04 6.88
C LEU A 26 -10.90 12.84 7.81
N THR A 27 -9.97 13.79 7.82
CA THR A 27 -8.74 13.67 8.64
C THR A 27 -8.87 14.35 9.99
N THR A 28 -10.00 15.01 10.27
CA THR A 28 -10.20 15.80 11.48
C THR A 28 -11.63 15.58 12.01
N ASP A 29 -11.76 14.71 13.01
CA ASP A 29 -12.96 14.62 13.87
C ASP A 29 -12.82 15.50 15.13
N ASP A 30 -11.65 16.11 15.32
CA ASP A 30 -11.36 16.96 16.46
C ASP A 30 -12.05 18.32 16.30
N LYS A 31 -13.04 18.59 17.16
CA LYS A 31 -13.72 19.88 17.35
C LYS A 31 -12.78 21.07 17.65
N SER A 32 -11.46 20.84 17.70
CA SER A 32 -10.40 21.80 18.00
C SER A 32 -9.76 22.44 16.77
N SER A 33 -9.92 21.88 15.57
CA SER A 33 -9.26 22.42 14.38
C SER A 33 -10.18 23.38 13.60
N PRO A 34 -9.74 24.59 13.25
CA PRO A 34 -10.56 25.57 12.53
C PRO A 34 -10.78 25.22 11.05
N ILE A 35 -10.07 24.21 10.50
CA ILE A 35 -10.14 23.82 9.09
C ILE A 35 -10.41 22.31 9.00
N ILE A 36 -11.50 21.96 8.32
CA ILE A 36 -11.86 20.57 8.02
C ILE A 36 -11.13 20.12 6.76
N PHE A 37 -10.22 19.15 6.90
CA PHE A 37 -9.54 18.53 5.77
C PHE A 37 -10.29 17.28 5.31
N LYS A 38 -10.72 17.29 4.05
CA LYS A 38 -11.41 16.16 3.40
C LYS A 38 -10.59 15.68 2.20
N ARG A 39 -10.04 14.48 2.30
CA ARG A 39 -9.31 13.83 1.21
C ARG A 39 -10.24 12.88 0.48
N ARG A 40 -10.56 13.15 -0.79
CA ARG A 40 -11.32 12.24 -1.64
C ARG A 40 -10.39 11.52 -2.61
N GLN A 41 -10.25 10.21 -2.46
CA GLN A 41 -9.37 9.40 -3.31
C GLN A 41 -10.00 8.05 -3.66
N SER A 42 -9.56 7.46 -4.78
CA SER A 42 -9.82 6.05 -5.04
C SER A 42 -8.88 5.22 -4.16
N PRO A 43 -9.35 4.15 -3.50
CA PRO A 43 -8.54 3.32 -2.61
C PRO A 43 -7.62 2.36 -3.39
N VAL A 44 -6.81 2.91 -4.30
CA VAL A 44 -5.82 2.16 -5.07
C VAL A 44 -4.49 2.89 -5.04
N ARG A 45 -3.40 2.11 -4.99
CA ARG A 45 -2.03 2.63 -5.03
C ARG A 45 -1.18 1.65 -5.85
N LEU A 46 -0.25 2.18 -6.65
CA LEU A 46 0.77 1.35 -7.28
C LEU A 46 1.61 0.66 -6.19
N ALA A 47 1.76 -0.65 -6.30
CA ALA A 47 2.39 -1.48 -5.25
C ALA A 47 3.60 -2.30 -5.75
N PHE A 48 4.10 -2.03 -6.95
CA PHE A 48 5.29 -2.73 -7.49
C PHE A 48 6.54 -2.47 -6.63
N ALA A 49 6.71 -1.24 -6.16
CA ALA A 49 7.68 -0.88 -5.15
C ALA A 49 6.94 -0.21 -3.98
N MET A 50 7.28 -0.62 -2.76
CA MET A 50 6.70 -0.08 -1.54
C MET A 50 7.78 0.18 -0.50
N THR A 51 7.50 1.10 0.42
CA THR A 51 8.41 1.37 1.53
C THR A 51 8.35 0.25 2.56
N ILE A 52 9.42 0.05 3.33
CA ILE A 52 9.52 -1.00 4.37
C ILE A 52 8.36 -0.89 5.37
N ASN A 53 8.01 0.33 5.80
CA ASN A 53 6.88 0.54 6.71
C ASN A 53 5.53 0.14 6.12
N LYS A 54 5.40 0.08 4.79
CA LYS A 54 4.18 -0.37 4.10
C LYS A 54 4.16 -1.87 3.87
N SER A 55 5.32 -2.53 3.81
CA SER A 55 5.40 -3.99 3.71
C SER A 55 5.22 -4.69 5.05
N GLN A 56 5.37 -3.98 6.18
CA GLN A 56 5.15 -4.55 7.52
C GLN A 56 3.77 -5.23 7.63
N GLY A 57 3.76 -6.50 8.03
CA GLY A 57 2.55 -7.32 8.14
C GLY A 57 2.12 -8.01 6.84
N GLN A 58 2.82 -7.82 5.73
CA GLN A 58 2.60 -8.56 4.49
C GLN A 58 3.53 -9.78 4.41
N THR A 59 3.12 -10.77 3.61
CA THR A 59 3.95 -11.89 3.17
C THR A 59 4.13 -11.75 1.67
N LEU A 60 5.37 -11.73 1.21
CA LEU A 60 5.72 -11.49 -0.19
C LEU A 60 6.53 -12.67 -0.72
N GLU A 61 6.12 -13.22 -1.85
CA GLU A 61 6.77 -14.39 -2.44
C GLU A 61 8.14 -14.06 -3.02
N ASN A 62 8.28 -12.91 -3.69
CA ASN A 62 9.51 -12.43 -4.30
C ASN A 62 9.74 -10.97 -3.89
N VAL A 63 10.90 -10.67 -3.32
CA VAL A 63 11.22 -9.32 -2.84
C VAL A 63 12.61 -8.95 -3.31
N ARG A 64 12.76 -7.71 -3.78
CA ARG A 64 14.07 -7.06 -3.91
C ARG A 64 14.02 -5.78 -3.12
N PHE A 65 15.01 -5.53 -2.28
CA PHE A 65 15.09 -4.30 -1.48
C PHE A 65 16.35 -3.53 -1.85
N ASN A 66 16.23 -2.21 -1.85
CA ASN A 66 17.35 -1.30 -2.09
C ASN A 66 17.47 -0.37 -0.88
N LEU A 67 18.61 -0.41 -0.21
CA LEU A 67 18.97 0.45 0.92
C LEU A 67 20.12 1.35 0.47
N PRO A 68 19.82 2.46 -0.23
CA PRO A 68 20.85 3.35 -0.79
C PRO A 68 21.68 4.03 0.30
N THR A 69 21.13 4.18 1.50
CA THR A 69 21.82 4.64 2.69
C THR A 69 21.55 3.67 3.84
N PRO A 70 22.50 3.44 4.76
CA PRO A 70 22.34 2.55 5.92
C PRO A 70 21.41 3.15 7.01
N GLU A 71 20.39 3.91 6.62
CA GLU A 71 19.67 4.82 7.50
C GLU A 71 18.71 4.11 8.46
N PHE A 72 19.15 4.04 9.72
CA PHE A 72 18.45 4.47 10.92
C PHE A 72 16.98 4.07 11.09
N THR A 73 16.71 2.77 11.25
CA THR A 73 15.83 2.34 12.35
C THR A 73 16.16 0.90 12.73
N LEU A 74 16.37 0.65 14.03
CA LEU A 74 16.54 -0.69 14.56
C LEU A 74 15.34 -1.53 14.13
N GLY A 75 15.55 -2.50 13.23
CA GLY A 75 14.50 -3.40 12.76
C GLY A 75 14.01 -3.21 11.33
N GLN A 76 14.42 -2.19 10.55
CA GLN A 76 13.99 -2.11 9.14
C GLN A 76 14.51 -3.27 8.28
N LEU A 77 15.79 -3.64 8.48
CA LEU A 77 16.37 -4.80 7.83
C LEU A 77 15.63 -6.08 8.23
N TYR A 78 15.35 -6.25 9.53
CA TYR A 78 14.59 -7.38 10.04
C TYR A 78 13.16 -7.43 9.46
N VAL A 79 12.46 -6.30 9.44
CA VAL A 79 11.12 -6.21 8.86
C VAL A 79 11.16 -6.63 7.40
N THR A 80 12.15 -6.17 6.64
CA THR A 80 12.31 -6.49 5.21
C THR A 80 12.59 -7.98 4.99
N LEU A 81 13.58 -8.54 5.68
CA LEU A 81 13.94 -9.96 5.57
C LEU A 81 12.80 -10.88 6.01
N SER A 82 12.08 -10.52 7.08
CA SER A 82 10.94 -11.28 7.57
C SER A 82 9.70 -11.22 6.67
N ARG A 83 9.69 -10.43 5.59
CA ARG A 83 8.58 -10.46 4.61
C ARG A 83 8.72 -11.59 3.59
N CYS A 84 9.93 -12.12 3.41
CA CYS A 84 10.22 -13.17 2.42
C CYS A 84 10.00 -14.54 3.05
N THR A 85 9.37 -15.45 2.31
CA THR A 85 9.13 -16.83 2.77
C THR A 85 10.33 -17.74 2.54
N ASP A 86 11.08 -17.52 1.46
CA ASP A 86 12.24 -18.33 1.06
C ASP A 86 13.46 -17.45 0.78
N GLU A 87 14.62 -17.90 1.25
CA GLU A 87 15.91 -17.23 1.01
C GLU A 87 16.23 -17.10 -0.49
N LYS A 88 15.77 -18.05 -1.31
CA LYS A 88 15.98 -18.06 -2.76
C LYS A 88 15.25 -16.94 -3.50
N ASN A 89 14.25 -16.33 -2.85
CA ASN A 89 13.39 -15.31 -3.45
C ASN A 89 13.71 -13.89 -2.92
N LEU A 90 14.83 -13.77 -2.20
CA LEU A 90 15.40 -12.51 -1.70
C LEU A 90 16.39 -11.90 -2.71
#